data_AF-A0A844AM50-F1
#
_entry.id   AF-A0A844AM50-F1
#
_cell.length_a   1.000
_cell.length_b   1.000
_cell.length_c   1.000
_cell.angle_alpha   90.00
_cell.angle_beta   90.00
_cell.angle_gamma   90.00
#
_symmetry.space_group_name_H-M   'P 1'
#
loop_
_entity.id
_entity.type
_entity.pdbx_description
1 polymer ?
#
loop_
_entity_poly.entity_id
_entity_poly.type
_entity_poly.pdbx_seq_one_letter_code
_entity_poly.pdbx_strand_id
1 'polypeptide(L)'
;MALTALKKFQRLEAAGVWRATADAQRRDVIVSVGEATLTITDLQDRPLAHWSLAALVRQNPGQLPALFSPASDADETLEIDAGETTMLEAIEKVHAAIERARPRPGRLRLFGGLGVIAVLGTLAVTWLPNALQRHALSVVSDINRKAIGQALLGRIERLSGQACISPATLPLLDRLAHRTDVRKIIVLREGVATSLALPGGIYLLNSSFFEDYEDPAIAAGAILVERGRAKAEDPLMSLLSVGGLPAAFHLLTTGELRRETLDAYAEYALTEPRPELSEAAILAEFTQSALPSSPYAYALDITGETTLGLIEADPLANREVEPLLNDQQWVQLQNICS
;
A
#
# COMPACT_ATOMS: atom_id res chain seq x y z
N MET A 1 -47.88 7.06 9.76
CA MET A 1 -49.14 6.30 9.57
C MET A 1 -49.64 5.55 10.82
N ALA A 2 -48.94 5.56 11.97
CA ALA A 2 -49.51 5.08 13.24
C ALA A 2 -50.65 5.97 13.78
N LEU A 3 -50.64 7.25 13.40
CA LEU A 3 -51.55 8.31 13.86
C LEU A 3 -53.01 8.20 13.39
N THR A 4 -53.35 7.31 12.46
CA THR A 4 -54.73 7.21 11.93
C THR A 4 -55.58 6.14 12.63
N ALA A 5 -54.99 5.35 13.54
CA ALA A 5 -55.70 4.28 14.22
C ALA A 5 -56.67 4.77 15.31
N LEU A 6 -56.41 5.92 15.94
CA LEU A 6 -57.21 6.48 17.04
C LEU A 6 -58.27 7.50 16.61
N LYS A 7 -58.30 7.95 15.35
CA LYS A 7 -59.35 8.87 14.84
C LYS A 7 -60.77 8.28 14.83
N LYS A 8 -60.93 6.98 15.16
CA LYS A 8 -62.25 6.30 15.16
C LYS A 8 -62.99 6.33 16.51
N PHE A 9 -62.36 6.78 17.60
CA PHE A 9 -63.02 6.85 18.90
C PHE A 9 -62.76 8.23 19.51
N GLN A 10 -63.82 9.05 19.66
CA GLN A 10 -63.70 10.44 20.12
C GLN A 10 -63.24 10.58 21.57
N ARG A 11 -63.22 9.50 22.37
CA ARG A 11 -62.52 9.34 23.65
C ARG A 11 -62.68 7.86 24.03
N LEU A 12 -61.60 7.06 24.03
CA LEU A 12 -61.69 5.66 24.45
C LEU A 12 -61.54 5.63 25.97
N GLU A 13 -62.58 5.20 26.67
CA GLU A 13 -62.62 5.11 28.13
C GLU A 13 -62.90 3.67 28.56
N ALA A 14 -62.26 3.25 29.65
CA ALA A 14 -62.44 1.92 30.24
C ALA A 14 -62.40 2.01 31.76
N ALA A 15 -63.13 1.12 32.43
CA ALA A 15 -63.03 0.99 33.88
C ALA A 15 -61.71 0.29 34.25
N GLY A 16 -61.09 0.74 35.34
CA GLY A 16 -59.90 0.12 35.89
C GLY A 16 -59.78 0.30 37.38
N VAL A 17 -58.83 -0.41 37.99
CA VAL A 17 -58.47 -0.25 39.39
C VAL A 17 -57.05 0.29 39.46
N TRP A 18 -56.91 1.49 40.02
CA TRP A 18 -55.62 2.16 40.14
C TRP A 18 -55.13 2.19 41.59
N ARG A 19 -53.81 2.15 41.73
CA ARG A 19 -53.12 2.20 43.02
C ARG A 19 -51.83 3.00 42.85
N ALA A 20 -51.72 4.07 43.63
CA ALA A 20 -50.62 5.04 43.54
C ALA A 20 -49.26 4.49 43.97
N THR A 21 -49.24 3.63 45.00
CA THR A 21 -48.06 2.99 45.58
C THR A 21 -48.44 1.61 46.11
N ALA A 22 -47.46 0.74 46.37
CA ALA A 22 -47.73 -0.63 46.83
C ALA A 22 -48.66 -0.72 48.07
N ASP A 23 -48.54 0.24 48.99
CA ASP A 23 -49.32 0.35 50.24
C ASP A 23 -50.59 1.22 50.12
N ALA A 24 -50.83 1.87 48.97
CA ALA A 24 -52.00 2.70 48.77
C ALA A 24 -53.27 1.88 48.55
N GLN A 25 -54.41 2.41 48.99
CA GLN A 25 -55.71 1.82 48.76
C GLN A 25 -56.02 1.78 47.25
N ARG A 26 -56.53 0.64 46.78
CA ARG A 26 -57.06 0.46 45.44
C ARG A 26 -58.28 1.35 45.23
N ARG A 27 -58.32 2.08 44.12
CA ARG A 27 -59.42 2.99 43.76
C ARG A 27 -59.97 2.60 42.39
N ASP A 28 -61.30 2.58 42.29
CA ASP A 28 -61.95 2.47 40.99
C ASP A 28 -61.77 3.77 40.21
N VAL A 29 -61.31 3.65 38.98
CA VAL A 29 -60.94 4.76 38.11
C VAL A 29 -61.49 4.57 36.71
N ILE A 30 -61.58 5.69 35.99
CA ILE A 30 -61.84 5.72 34.56
C ILE A 30 -60.52 6.02 33.87
N VAL A 31 -60.15 5.16 32.93
CA VAL A 31 -58.92 5.29 32.15
C VAL A 31 -59.30 5.82 30.77
N SER A 32 -58.73 6.95 30.38
CA SER A 32 -58.92 7.51 29.05
C SER A 32 -57.61 7.52 28.26
N VAL A 33 -57.67 7.05 27.02
CA VAL A 33 -56.52 7.06 26.10
C VAL A 33 -56.63 8.23 25.14
N GLY A 34 -55.68 9.16 25.23
CA GLY A 34 -55.53 10.29 24.33
C GLY A 34 -54.54 10.01 23.20
N GLU A 35 -53.97 11.07 22.60
CA GLU A 35 -53.06 10.93 21.45
C GLU A 35 -51.70 10.32 21.82
N ALA A 36 -51.16 10.63 23.01
CA ALA A 36 -49.86 10.16 23.47
C ALA A 36 -49.82 9.80 24.97
N THR A 37 -50.93 9.99 25.66
CA THR A 37 -51.04 9.86 27.11
C THR A 37 -52.22 8.99 27.50
N LEU A 38 -52.07 8.27 28.59
CA LEU A 38 -53.13 7.56 29.29
C LEU A 38 -53.44 8.39 30.55
N THR A 39 -54.66 8.89 30.65
CA THR A 39 -55.11 9.72 31.77
C THR A 39 -56.02 8.90 32.67
N ILE A 40 -55.76 8.92 33.97
CA ILE A 40 -56.50 8.18 34.99
C ILE A 40 -57.31 9.20 35.79
N THR A 41 -58.64 9.07 35.78
CA THR A 41 -59.57 9.94 36.53
C THR A 41 -60.36 9.15 37.57
N ASP A 42 -60.82 9.80 38.63
CA ASP A 42 -61.80 9.21 39.54
C ASP A 42 -63.21 9.17 38.93
N LEU A 43 -64.17 8.57 39.64
CA LEU A 43 -65.58 8.47 39.22
C LEU A 43 -66.30 9.83 39.14
N GLN A 44 -65.66 10.93 39.56
CA GLN A 44 -66.15 12.30 39.46
C GLN A 44 -65.34 13.13 38.44
N ASP A 45 -64.65 12.46 37.51
CA ASP A 45 -63.83 13.06 36.45
C ASP A 45 -62.65 13.92 36.93
N ARG A 46 -62.16 13.72 38.17
CA ARG A 46 -60.97 14.40 38.66
C ARG A 46 -59.71 13.64 38.24
N PRO A 47 -58.71 14.29 37.63
CA PRO A 47 -57.48 13.62 37.20
C PRO A 47 -56.65 13.20 38.42
N LEU A 48 -56.27 11.93 38.45
CA LEU A 48 -55.42 11.33 39.47
C LEU A 48 -53.98 11.19 38.98
N ALA A 49 -53.77 10.71 37.75
CA ALA A 49 -52.45 10.48 37.16
C ALA A 49 -52.46 10.62 35.64
N HIS A 50 -51.28 10.90 35.07
CA HIS A 50 -51.06 10.99 33.63
C HIS A 50 -49.82 10.19 33.26
N TRP A 51 -49.99 9.17 32.42
CA TRP A 51 -48.90 8.31 31.96
C TRP A 51 -48.61 8.53 30.48
N SER A 52 -47.34 8.38 30.09
CA SER A 52 -46.98 8.34 28.68
C SER A 52 -47.24 6.95 28.11
N LEU A 53 -48.01 6.85 27.03
CA LEU A 53 -48.23 5.58 26.33
C LEU A 53 -46.94 4.98 25.76
N ALA A 54 -45.93 5.82 25.50
CA ALA A 54 -44.63 5.38 25.01
C ALA A 54 -43.76 4.73 26.08
N ALA A 55 -44.10 4.94 27.35
CA ALA A 55 -43.37 4.46 28.51
C ALA A 55 -44.27 3.61 29.42
N LEU A 56 -45.37 3.06 28.90
CA LEU A 56 -46.22 2.13 29.63
C LEU A 56 -45.62 0.72 29.55
N VAL A 57 -45.66 -0.02 30.64
CA VAL A 57 -45.10 -1.39 30.73
C VAL A 57 -46.19 -2.33 31.23
N ARG A 58 -46.40 -3.43 30.50
CA ARG A 58 -47.29 -4.52 30.96
C ARG A 58 -46.50 -5.45 31.87
N GLN A 59 -46.93 -5.56 33.13
CA GLN A 59 -46.25 -6.33 34.17
C GLN A 59 -46.60 -7.83 34.13
N ASN A 60 -47.77 -8.20 33.62
CA ASN A 60 -48.24 -9.59 33.53
C ASN A 60 -48.66 -9.97 32.09
N PRO A 61 -47.72 -10.03 31.13
CA PRO A 61 -48.05 -10.39 29.75
C PRO A 61 -48.73 -11.76 29.67
N GLY A 62 -49.87 -11.83 28.97
CA GLY A 62 -50.65 -13.06 28.80
C GLY A 62 -51.61 -13.42 29.95
N GLN A 63 -51.68 -12.60 31.01
CA GLN A 63 -52.62 -12.78 32.12
C GLN A 63 -53.63 -11.63 32.19
N LEU A 64 -54.81 -11.90 32.78
CA LEU A 64 -55.90 -10.96 33.03
C LEU A 64 -56.33 -11.03 34.51
N PRO A 65 -56.72 -9.91 35.16
CA PRO A 65 -56.75 -8.54 34.64
C PRO A 65 -55.34 -8.03 34.26
N ALA A 66 -55.26 -7.23 33.19
CA ALA A 66 -53.99 -6.73 32.69
C ALA A 66 -53.44 -5.66 33.64
N LEU A 67 -52.21 -5.86 34.10
CA LEU A 67 -51.51 -4.99 35.03
C LEU A 67 -50.51 -4.13 34.24
N PHE A 68 -50.67 -2.81 34.34
CA PHE A 68 -49.78 -1.83 33.73
C PHE A 68 -49.14 -0.94 34.79
N SER A 69 -47.91 -0.52 34.51
CA SER A 69 -47.21 0.52 35.29
C SER A 69 -46.46 1.46 34.33
N PRO A 70 -46.18 2.70 34.73
CA PRO A 70 -45.25 3.55 34.00
C PRO A 70 -43.82 3.01 34.15
N ALA A 71 -42.97 3.22 33.15
CA ALA A 71 -41.57 2.79 33.19
C ALA A 71 -40.74 3.55 34.24
N SER A 72 -41.21 4.72 34.68
CA SER A 72 -40.57 5.56 35.70
C SER A 72 -40.87 5.13 37.13
N ASP A 73 -41.98 4.40 37.34
CA ASP A 73 -42.45 4.01 38.67
C ASP A 73 -43.18 2.66 38.60
N ALA A 74 -42.56 1.62 39.15
CA ALA A 74 -43.12 0.27 39.12
C ALA A 74 -44.14 0.02 40.24
N ASP A 75 -44.20 0.89 41.25
CA ASP A 75 -45.11 0.75 42.40
C ASP A 75 -46.50 1.33 42.10
N GLU A 76 -46.58 2.23 41.11
CA GLU A 76 -47.83 2.75 40.56
C GLU A 76 -48.44 1.73 39.59
N THR A 77 -49.66 1.26 39.88
CA THR A 77 -50.27 0.15 39.14
C THR A 77 -51.68 0.47 38.67
N LEU A 78 -52.00 0.01 37.46
CA LEU A 78 -53.34 0.07 36.87
C LEU A 78 -53.74 -1.33 36.40
N GLU A 79 -54.83 -1.83 36.97
CA GLU A 79 -55.46 -3.09 36.60
C GLU A 79 -56.64 -2.79 35.66
N ILE A 80 -56.64 -3.39 34.46
CA ILE A 80 -57.73 -3.31 33.49
C ILE A 80 -58.33 -4.71 33.30
N ASP A 81 -59.64 -4.83 33.45
CA ASP A 81 -60.34 -6.12 33.41
C ASP A 81 -60.38 -6.74 31.99
N ALA A 82 -60.63 -8.05 31.94
CA ALA A 82 -60.84 -8.80 30.69
C ALA A 82 -62.00 -8.28 29.84
N GLY A 83 -63.03 -7.67 30.46
CA GLY A 83 -64.17 -7.09 29.76
C GLY A 83 -63.83 -5.87 28.88
N GLU A 84 -62.70 -5.20 29.13
CA GLU A 84 -62.29 -3.96 28.47
C GLU A 84 -61.38 -4.22 27.25
N THR A 85 -61.80 -5.14 26.38
CA THR A 85 -61.00 -5.63 25.24
C THR A 85 -60.55 -4.53 24.29
N THR A 86 -61.39 -3.53 24.04
CA THR A 86 -61.09 -2.42 23.12
C THR A 86 -59.93 -1.55 23.64
N MET A 87 -59.84 -1.36 24.96
CA MET A 87 -58.76 -0.62 25.62
C MET A 87 -57.43 -1.38 25.54
N LEU A 88 -57.45 -2.69 25.82
CA LEU A 88 -56.27 -3.54 25.76
C LEU A 88 -55.70 -3.61 24.34
N GLU A 89 -56.56 -3.80 23.33
CA GLU A 89 -56.14 -3.80 21.93
C GLU A 89 -55.55 -2.46 21.48
N ALA A 90 -56.10 -1.33 21.96
CA ALA A 90 -55.58 0.00 21.65
C ALA A 90 -54.17 0.20 22.20
N ILE A 91 -53.93 -0.18 23.47
CA ILE A 91 -52.61 -0.10 24.12
C ILE A 91 -51.60 -0.99 23.38
N GLU A 92 -51.95 -2.24 23.06
CA GLU A 92 -51.07 -3.17 22.33
C GLU A 92 -50.71 -2.65 20.93
N LYS A 93 -51.68 -2.06 20.22
CA LYS A 93 -51.46 -1.47 18.90
C LYS A 93 -50.48 -0.29 18.94
N VAL A 94 -50.56 0.54 19.99
CA VAL A 94 -49.63 1.66 20.21
C VAL A 94 -48.23 1.13 20.53
N HIS A 95 -48.10 0.17 21.45
CA HIS A 95 -46.82 -0.48 21.75
C HIS A 95 -46.16 -1.09 20.51
N ALA A 96 -46.91 -1.84 19.71
CA ALA A 96 -46.41 -2.44 18.48
C ALA A 96 -45.97 -1.40 17.44
N ALA A 97 -46.60 -0.22 17.41
CA ALA A 97 -46.21 0.88 16.54
C ALA A 97 -44.91 1.56 16.99
N ILE A 98 -44.71 1.72 18.30
CA ILE A 98 -43.50 2.29 18.90
C ILE A 98 -42.30 1.37 18.68
N GLU A 99 -42.45 0.06 18.93
CA GLU A 99 -41.39 -0.93 18.68
C GLU A 99 -40.99 -0.99 17.21
N ARG A 100 -41.96 -0.85 16.28
CA ARG A 100 -41.68 -0.75 14.84
C ARG A 100 -40.94 0.54 14.45
N ALA A 101 -41.10 1.62 15.21
CA ALA A 101 -40.45 2.90 14.95
C ALA A 101 -39.02 3.00 15.53
N ARG A 102 -38.58 2.00 16.30
CA ARG A 102 -37.26 2.01 16.95
C ARG A 102 -36.16 1.80 15.90
N PRO A 103 -35.19 2.73 15.73
CA PRO A 103 -34.12 2.58 14.76
C PRO A 103 -33.20 1.41 15.15
N ARG A 104 -32.78 0.61 14.16
CA ARG A 104 -31.86 -0.54 14.34
C ARG A 104 -30.46 -0.22 13.77
N PRO A 105 -29.57 0.47 14.51
CA PRO A 105 -28.29 0.95 14.00
C PRO A 105 -27.18 -0.12 14.08
N GLY A 106 -27.35 -1.27 13.41
CA GLY A 106 -26.38 -2.37 13.49
C GLY A 106 -25.46 -2.53 12.27
N ARG A 107 -26.05 -2.58 11.07
CA ARG A 107 -25.33 -3.09 9.88
C ARG A 107 -24.46 -2.05 9.18
N LEU A 108 -24.93 -0.81 9.07
CA LEU A 108 -24.21 0.23 8.32
C LEU A 108 -22.88 0.64 8.98
N ARG A 109 -22.82 0.68 10.31
CA ARG A 109 -21.59 0.99 11.05
C ARG A 109 -20.56 -0.13 10.96
N LEU A 110 -21.01 -1.39 10.98
CA LEU A 110 -20.11 -2.55 10.88
C LEU A 110 -19.49 -2.65 9.49
N PHE A 111 -20.31 -2.60 8.43
CA PHE A 111 -19.79 -2.65 7.04
C PHE A 111 -18.97 -1.41 6.70
N GLY A 112 -19.36 -0.23 7.19
CA GLY A 112 -18.57 0.99 7.05
C GLY A 112 -17.19 0.88 7.73
N GLY A 113 -17.15 0.38 8.96
CA GLY A 113 -15.90 0.19 9.71
C GLY A 113 -14.97 -0.83 9.05
N LEU A 114 -15.50 -1.98 8.61
CA LEU A 114 -14.73 -2.99 7.88
C LEU A 114 -14.22 -2.45 6.54
N GLY A 115 -15.03 -1.65 5.83
CA GLY A 115 -14.62 -1.00 4.59
C GLY A 115 -13.43 -0.06 4.80
N VAL A 116 -13.45 0.77 5.84
CA VAL A 116 -12.33 1.67 6.17
C VAL A 116 -11.07 0.87 6.52
N ILE A 117 -11.18 -0.18 7.34
CA ILE A 117 -10.03 -1.03 7.70
C ILE A 117 -9.46 -1.73 6.46
N ALA A 118 -10.32 -2.23 5.56
CA ALA A 118 -9.87 -2.88 4.34
C ALA A 118 -9.12 -1.90 3.43
N VAL A 119 -9.63 -0.68 3.25
CA VAL A 119 -8.95 0.37 2.46
C VAL A 119 -7.60 0.74 3.08
N LEU A 120 -7.55 0.98 4.40
CA LEU A 120 -6.30 1.29 5.10
C LEU A 120 -5.29 0.14 5.02
N GLY A 121 -5.75 -1.09 5.20
CA GLY A 121 -4.91 -2.28 5.07
C GLY A 121 -4.32 -2.42 3.66
N THR A 122 -5.14 -2.16 2.64
CA THR A 122 -4.70 -2.23 1.24
C THR A 122 -3.67 -1.15 0.93
N LEU A 123 -3.90 0.09 1.39
CA LEU A 123 -2.95 1.18 1.27
C LEU A 123 -1.64 0.87 2.02
N ALA A 124 -1.72 0.33 3.23
CA ALA A 124 -0.53 -0.04 4.00
C ALA A 124 0.30 -1.10 3.27
N VAL A 125 -0.32 -2.17 2.77
CA VAL A 125 0.42 -3.26 2.10
C VAL A 125 0.99 -2.84 0.75
N THR A 126 0.30 -1.98 0.00
CA THR A 126 0.74 -1.55 -1.35
C THR A 126 1.72 -0.38 -1.32
N TRP A 127 1.60 0.54 -0.36
CA TRP A 127 2.40 1.77 -0.33
C TRP A 127 3.59 1.69 0.62
N LEU A 128 3.43 1.06 1.79
CA LEU A 128 4.46 1.06 2.85
C LEU A 128 5.79 0.43 2.40
N PRO A 129 5.83 -0.68 1.62
CA PRO A 129 7.09 -1.26 1.15
C PRO A 129 7.92 -0.27 0.34
N ASN A 130 7.30 0.34 -0.68
CA ASN A 130 7.97 1.31 -1.54
C ASN A 130 8.35 2.60 -0.79
N ALA A 131 7.56 3.01 0.20
CA ALA A 131 7.88 4.16 1.03
C ALA A 131 9.11 3.87 1.92
N LEU A 132 9.17 2.69 2.54
CA LEU A 132 10.27 2.30 3.41
C LEU A 132 11.59 2.14 2.64
N GLN A 133 11.54 1.51 1.47
CA GLN A 133 12.73 1.35 0.61
C GLN A 133 13.27 2.71 0.16
N ARG A 134 12.42 3.62 -0.31
CA ARG A 134 12.83 4.98 -0.68
C ARG A 134 13.43 5.75 0.49
N HIS A 135 12.87 5.59 1.69
CA HIS A 135 13.46 6.19 2.89
C HIS A 135 14.85 5.61 3.21
N ALA A 136 15.03 4.30 3.07
CA ALA A 136 16.36 3.67 3.20
C ALA A 136 17.37 4.30 2.23
N LEU A 137 17.01 4.50 0.96
CA LEU A 137 17.90 5.13 -0.02
C LEU A 137 18.35 6.55 0.36
N SER A 138 17.50 7.33 1.03
CA SER A 138 17.82 8.69 1.47
C SER A 138 18.73 8.77 2.69
N VAL A 139 18.78 7.71 3.51
CA VAL A 139 19.53 7.68 4.77
C VAL A 139 20.86 6.94 4.61
N VAL A 140 20.94 5.99 3.69
CA VAL A 140 22.14 5.18 3.48
C VAL A 140 23.28 6.04 2.94
N SER A 141 24.38 6.09 3.69
CA SER A 141 25.59 6.83 3.32
C SER A 141 26.28 6.22 2.09
N ASP A 142 27.09 7.03 1.40
CA ASP A 142 27.92 6.54 0.30
C ASP A 142 28.90 5.45 0.74
N ILE A 143 29.37 5.48 1.99
CA ILE A 143 30.27 4.45 2.54
C ILE A 143 29.53 3.10 2.58
N ASN A 144 28.29 3.09 3.08
CA ASN A 144 27.48 1.87 3.15
C ASN A 144 27.13 1.36 1.75
N ARG A 145 26.78 2.25 0.81
CA ARG A 145 26.54 1.88 -0.60
C ARG A 145 27.75 1.16 -1.20
N LYS A 146 28.96 1.67 -0.94
CA LYS A 146 30.21 1.07 -1.43
C LYS A 146 30.50 -0.28 -0.79
N ALA A 147 30.29 -0.42 0.52
CA ALA A 147 30.46 -1.69 1.22
C ALA A 147 29.48 -2.76 0.71
N ILE A 148 28.21 -2.38 0.53
CA ILE A 148 27.18 -3.25 -0.06
C ILE A 148 27.56 -3.68 -1.48
N GLY A 149 28.00 -2.75 -2.32
CA GLY A 149 28.44 -3.05 -3.68
C GLY A 149 29.62 -4.03 -3.72
N GLN A 150 30.60 -3.86 -2.83
CA GLN A 150 31.72 -4.79 -2.70
C GLN A 150 31.28 -6.17 -2.20
N ALA A 151 30.39 -6.22 -1.21
CA ALA A 151 29.84 -7.47 -0.71
C ALA A 151 29.06 -8.22 -1.80
N LEU A 152 28.27 -7.48 -2.59
CA LEU A 152 27.51 -8.01 -3.72
C LEU A 152 28.42 -8.51 -4.85
N LEU A 153 29.47 -7.75 -5.21
CA LEU A 153 30.46 -8.18 -6.20
C LEU A 153 31.04 -9.56 -5.84
N GLY A 154 31.42 -9.76 -4.58
CA GLY A 154 31.93 -11.07 -4.13
C GLY A 154 30.88 -12.21 -4.17
N ARG A 155 29.57 -11.90 -4.22
CA ARG A 155 28.53 -12.91 -4.47
C ARG A 155 28.43 -13.22 -5.96
N ILE A 156 28.44 -12.19 -6.80
CA ILE A 156 28.43 -12.33 -8.26
C ILE A 156 29.63 -13.14 -8.73
N GLU A 157 30.85 -12.82 -8.26
CA GLU A 157 32.09 -13.53 -8.63
C GLU A 157 32.05 -15.03 -8.29
N ARG A 158 31.18 -15.46 -7.37
CA ARG A 158 31.00 -16.88 -7.06
C ARG A 158 30.16 -17.59 -8.13
N LEU A 159 29.22 -16.88 -8.75
CA LEU A 159 28.30 -17.39 -9.77
C LEU A 159 28.89 -17.23 -11.18
N SER A 160 29.57 -16.11 -11.43
CA SER A 160 30.07 -15.70 -12.75
C SER A 160 31.55 -16.00 -12.99
N GLY A 161 32.27 -16.47 -11.97
CA GLY A 161 33.73 -16.53 -11.96
C GLY A 161 34.37 -15.22 -11.49
N GLN A 162 35.67 -15.29 -11.18
CA GLN A 162 36.44 -14.16 -10.65
C GLN A 162 36.58 -13.03 -11.68
N ALA A 163 36.64 -11.79 -11.19
CA ALA A 163 36.99 -10.64 -12.01
C ALA A 163 38.34 -10.82 -12.71
N CYS A 164 38.41 -10.42 -13.97
CA CYS A 164 39.65 -10.37 -14.72
C CYS A 164 40.49 -9.20 -14.20
N ILE A 165 41.61 -9.53 -13.54
CA ILE A 165 42.48 -8.55 -12.89
C ILE A 165 43.91 -8.77 -13.37
N SER A 166 44.49 -7.74 -13.97
CA SER A 166 45.91 -7.68 -14.30
C SER A 166 46.51 -6.34 -13.87
N PRO A 167 47.68 -6.31 -13.21
CA PRO A 167 48.33 -5.06 -12.81
C PRO A 167 48.57 -4.08 -13.98
N ALA A 168 48.74 -4.61 -15.19
CA ALA A 168 48.94 -3.81 -16.39
C ALA A 168 47.65 -3.13 -16.89
N THR A 169 46.49 -3.77 -16.69
CA THR A 169 45.19 -3.28 -17.20
C THR A 169 44.47 -2.35 -16.22
N LEU A 170 44.76 -2.45 -14.91
CA LEU A 170 44.12 -1.63 -13.88
C LEU A 170 44.18 -0.10 -14.17
N PRO A 171 45.34 0.50 -14.51
CA PRO A 171 45.39 1.93 -14.81
C PRO A 171 44.59 2.33 -16.06
N LEU A 172 44.41 1.39 -17.00
CA LEU A 172 43.64 1.62 -18.23
C LEU A 172 42.14 1.59 -17.94
N LEU A 173 41.69 0.64 -17.11
CA LEU A 173 40.32 0.61 -16.61
C LEU A 173 40.00 1.85 -15.77
N ASP A 174 40.92 2.31 -14.92
CA ASP A 174 40.72 3.55 -14.14
C ASP A 174 40.61 4.78 -15.06
N ARG A 175 41.41 4.85 -16.13
CA ARG A 175 41.29 5.92 -17.13
C ARG A 175 39.94 5.88 -17.84
N LEU A 176 39.49 4.69 -18.25
CA LEU A 176 38.19 4.51 -18.88
C LEU A 176 37.06 4.88 -17.91
N ALA A 177 37.18 4.52 -16.63
CA ALA A 177 36.23 4.86 -15.58
C ALA A 177 36.13 6.38 -15.39
N HIS A 178 37.27 7.07 -15.32
CA HIS A 178 37.31 8.53 -15.27
C HIS A 178 36.71 9.19 -16.51
N ARG A 179 36.98 8.66 -17.71
CA ARG A 179 36.48 9.23 -18.96
C ARG A 179 34.97 9.06 -19.15
N THR A 180 34.41 7.99 -18.59
CA THR A 180 32.97 7.70 -18.58
C THR A 180 32.26 8.20 -17.31
N ASP A 181 32.99 8.90 -16.43
CA ASP A 181 32.50 9.43 -15.15
C ASP A 181 31.77 8.36 -14.32
N VAL A 182 32.44 7.22 -14.17
CA VAL A 182 32.06 6.15 -13.24
C VAL A 182 33.21 5.89 -12.26
N ARG A 183 32.88 5.30 -11.11
CA ARG A 183 33.87 5.13 -10.04
C ARG A 183 34.82 3.95 -10.28
N LYS A 184 34.29 2.80 -10.71
CA LYS A 184 35.10 1.59 -10.88
C LYS A 184 34.49 0.70 -11.96
N ILE A 185 35.35 0.19 -12.84
CA ILE A 185 34.99 -0.82 -13.83
C ILE A 185 35.58 -2.16 -13.38
N ILE A 186 34.77 -3.22 -13.49
CA ILE A 186 35.17 -4.60 -13.26
C ILE A 186 34.79 -5.40 -14.51
N VAL A 187 35.73 -6.19 -15.01
CA VAL A 187 35.49 -7.05 -16.17
C VAL A 187 35.32 -8.49 -15.70
N LEU A 188 34.25 -9.13 -16.18
CA LEU A 188 33.93 -10.52 -15.91
C LEU A 188 33.87 -11.28 -17.24
N ARG A 189 34.42 -12.49 -17.27
CA ARG A 189 34.39 -13.34 -18.46
C ARG A 189 32.98 -13.86 -18.75
N GLU A 190 32.29 -14.32 -17.72
CA GLU A 190 30.95 -14.92 -17.84
C GLU A 190 29.97 -14.30 -16.84
N GLY A 191 28.73 -14.78 -16.83
CA GLY A 191 27.68 -14.42 -15.89
C GLY A 191 26.93 -13.12 -16.22
N VAL A 192 27.62 -12.02 -16.49
CA VAL A 192 26.95 -10.77 -16.89
C VAL A 192 26.75 -10.80 -18.41
N ALA A 193 25.50 -10.81 -18.88
CA ALA A 193 25.21 -10.88 -20.31
C ALA A 193 25.74 -9.67 -21.09
N THR A 194 25.64 -8.47 -20.52
CA THR A 194 26.15 -7.23 -21.13
C THR A 194 26.91 -6.37 -20.13
N SER A 195 26.17 -5.63 -19.31
CA SER A 195 26.70 -4.75 -18.26
C SER A 195 25.74 -4.70 -17.07
N LEU A 196 26.29 -4.41 -15.89
CA LEU A 196 25.54 -4.36 -14.63
C LEU A 196 26.14 -3.33 -13.67
N ALA A 197 25.34 -2.35 -13.25
CA ALA A 197 25.69 -1.42 -12.18
C ALA A 197 25.39 -2.02 -10.80
N LEU A 198 26.35 -1.90 -9.88
CA LEU A 198 26.18 -2.23 -8.48
C LEU A 198 26.13 -0.96 -7.62
N PRO A 199 25.54 -1.05 -6.40
CA PRO A 199 25.60 0.04 -5.43
C PRO A 199 27.03 0.55 -5.19
N GLY A 200 27.18 1.85 -5.00
CA GLY A 200 28.49 2.46 -4.76
C GLY A 200 29.35 2.68 -6.02
N GLY A 201 28.73 2.65 -7.20
CA GLY A 201 29.34 3.10 -8.47
C GLY A 201 30.29 2.08 -9.11
N ILE A 202 30.07 0.79 -8.88
CA ILE A 202 30.85 -0.28 -9.50
C ILE A 202 30.08 -0.76 -10.73
N TYR A 203 30.74 -0.78 -11.89
CA TYR A 203 30.14 -1.21 -13.15
C TYR A 203 30.82 -2.49 -13.62
N LEU A 204 30.03 -3.55 -13.78
CA LEU A 204 30.48 -4.83 -14.30
C LEU A 204 30.25 -4.85 -15.81
N LEU A 205 31.23 -5.32 -16.56
CA LEU A 205 31.14 -5.52 -18.00
C LEU A 205 31.54 -6.95 -18.35
N ASN A 206 30.87 -7.51 -19.36
CA ASN A 206 31.32 -8.73 -20.00
C ASN A 206 32.64 -8.49 -20.75
N SER A 207 33.54 -9.48 -20.76
CA SER A 207 34.81 -9.39 -21.49
C SER A 207 34.62 -9.25 -23.00
N SER A 208 33.51 -9.71 -23.56
CA SER A 208 33.16 -9.57 -24.99
C SER A 208 33.25 -8.13 -25.50
N PHE A 209 32.88 -7.14 -24.68
CA PHE A 209 32.99 -5.71 -25.05
C PHE A 209 34.44 -5.23 -25.24
N PHE A 210 35.41 -5.99 -24.76
CA PHE A 210 36.83 -5.73 -24.94
C PHE A 210 37.43 -6.69 -25.96
N GLU A 211 37.12 -7.98 -25.88
CA GLU A 211 37.77 -9.04 -26.65
C GLU A 211 37.29 -9.11 -28.11
N ASP A 212 36.00 -8.83 -28.36
CA ASP A 212 35.39 -9.05 -29.68
C ASP A 212 35.43 -7.82 -30.60
N TYR A 213 35.91 -6.67 -30.09
CA TYR A 213 35.82 -5.38 -30.78
C TYR A 213 37.14 -4.63 -30.84
N GLU A 214 37.37 -3.95 -31.96
CA GLU A 214 38.60 -3.18 -32.22
C GLU A 214 38.54 -1.73 -31.68
N ASP A 215 37.36 -1.20 -31.38
CA ASP A 215 37.17 0.19 -30.94
C ASP A 215 36.83 0.29 -29.43
N PRO A 216 37.64 0.99 -28.60
CA PRO A 216 37.33 1.22 -27.19
C PRO A 216 36.02 1.98 -26.93
N ALA A 217 35.48 2.71 -27.92
CA ALA A 217 34.21 3.42 -27.81
C ALA A 217 33.03 2.47 -27.55
N ILE A 218 33.14 1.20 -27.96
CA ILE A 218 32.10 0.19 -27.76
C ILE A 218 31.99 -0.17 -26.27
N ALA A 219 33.11 -0.48 -25.60
CA ALA A 219 33.14 -0.73 -24.16
C ALA A 219 32.71 0.50 -23.36
N ALA A 220 33.14 1.70 -23.78
CA ALA A 220 32.69 2.95 -23.18
C ALA A 220 31.17 3.14 -23.31
N GLY A 221 30.62 2.83 -24.48
CA GLY A 221 29.18 2.90 -24.74
C GLY A 221 28.38 1.98 -23.83
N ALA A 222 28.84 0.74 -23.62
CA ALA A 222 28.21 -0.20 -22.69
C ALA A 222 28.19 0.35 -21.25
N ILE A 223 29.27 1.00 -20.79
CA ILE A 223 29.32 1.68 -19.49
C ILE A 223 28.32 2.82 -19.41
N LEU A 224 28.24 3.66 -20.45
CA LEU A 224 27.33 4.81 -20.49
C LEU A 224 25.86 4.40 -20.46
N VAL A 225 25.49 3.36 -21.22
CA VAL A 225 24.12 2.84 -21.22
C VAL A 225 23.77 2.29 -19.84
N GLU A 226 24.68 1.55 -19.20
CA GLU A 226 24.46 1.04 -17.85
C GLU A 226 24.42 2.16 -16.79
N ARG A 227 25.18 3.23 -16.98
CA ARG A 227 25.08 4.44 -16.16
C ARG A 227 23.72 5.11 -16.32
N GLY A 228 23.20 5.17 -17.54
CA GLY A 228 21.84 5.62 -17.81
C GLY A 228 20.79 4.76 -17.07
N ARG A 229 20.93 3.43 -17.09
CA ARG A 229 20.06 2.53 -16.31
C ARG A 229 20.15 2.80 -14.81
N ALA A 230 21.37 2.95 -14.27
CA ALA A 230 21.58 3.24 -12.85
C ALA A 230 21.04 4.61 -12.40
N LYS A 231 20.94 5.59 -13.33
CA LYS A 231 20.29 6.88 -13.09
C LYS A 231 18.77 6.79 -13.15
N ALA A 232 18.23 5.96 -14.06
CA ALA A 232 16.79 5.72 -14.19
C ALA A 232 16.24 4.94 -12.98
N GLU A 233 16.97 3.93 -12.53
CA GLU A 233 16.65 3.14 -11.33
C GLU A 233 17.92 2.94 -10.49
N ASP A 234 17.91 3.42 -9.25
CA ASP A 234 19.05 3.30 -8.33
C ASP A 234 19.36 1.79 -8.10
N PRO A 235 20.60 1.32 -8.33
CA PRO A 235 20.96 -0.08 -8.14
C PRO A 235 20.66 -0.62 -6.73
N LEU A 236 20.70 0.25 -5.71
CA LEU A 236 20.32 -0.14 -4.35
C LEU A 236 18.81 -0.31 -4.22
N MET A 237 18.00 0.45 -4.97
CA MET A 237 16.54 0.26 -5.02
C MET A 237 16.20 -1.11 -5.58
N SER A 238 16.79 -1.49 -6.72
CA SER A 238 16.57 -2.80 -7.34
C SER A 238 17.02 -3.95 -6.43
N LEU A 239 18.09 -3.76 -5.65
CA LEU A 239 18.51 -4.72 -4.63
C LEU A 239 17.45 -4.86 -3.53
N LEU A 240 16.98 -3.73 -3.00
CA LEU A 240 15.98 -3.71 -1.93
C LEU A 240 14.61 -4.22 -2.38
N SER A 241 14.27 -4.11 -3.67
CA SER A 241 13.01 -4.65 -4.21
C SER A 241 13.00 -6.17 -4.18
N VAL A 242 14.11 -6.83 -4.55
CA VAL A 242 14.27 -8.29 -4.44
C VAL A 242 14.29 -8.75 -2.99
N GLY A 243 14.97 -8.01 -2.11
CA GLY A 243 15.03 -8.32 -0.68
C GLY A 243 13.75 -8.01 0.13
N GLY A 244 12.87 -7.17 -0.42
CA GLY A 244 11.63 -6.73 0.20
C GLY A 244 11.80 -5.92 1.49
N LEU A 245 10.70 -5.84 2.26
CA LEU A 245 10.65 -5.14 3.55
C LEU A 245 11.74 -5.55 4.56
N PRO A 246 12.05 -6.86 4.74
CA PRO A 246 13.07 -7.26 5.71
C PRO A 246 14.47 -6.75 5.36
N ALA A 247 14.79 -6.64 4.07
CA ALA A 247 16.07 -6.10 3.62
C ALA A 247 16.19 -4.60 3.92
N ALA A 248 15.14 -3.82 3.62
CA ALA A 248 15.10 -2.39 3.91
C ALA A 248 15.20 -2.11 5.42
N PHE A 249 14.46 -2.86 6.26
CA PHE A 249 14.52 -2.70 7.71
C PHE A 249 15.89 -3.09 8.29
N HIS A 250 16.49 -4.17 7.81
CA HIS A 250 17.82 -4.57 8.24
C HIS A 250 18.86 -3.50 7.86
N LEU A 251 18.84 -3.03 6.62
CA LEU A 251 19.72 -1.96 6.15
C LEU A 251 19.61 -0.68 6.99
N LEU A 252 18.39 -0.28 7.37
CA LEU A 252 18.16 0.90 8.20
C LEU A 252 18.68 0.75 9.64
N THR A 253 18.69 -0.48 10.16
CA THR A 253 19.07 -0.76 11.56
C THR A 253 20.55 -1.10 11.72
N THR A 254 21.15 -1.81 10.75
CA THR A 254 22.54 -2.26 10.80
C THR A 254 23.47 -1.52 9.86
N GLY A 255 22.93 -0.85 8.83
CA GLY A 255 23.73 -0.26 7.75
C GLY A 255 24.22 -1.28 6.72
N GLU A 256 23.86 -2.55 6.86
CA GLU A 256 24.31 -3.66 6.01
C GLU A 256 23.13 -4.49 5.49
N LEU A 257 23.41 -5.35 4.50
CA LEU A 257 22.45 -6.30 3.96
C LEU A 257 22.85 -7.72 4.28
N ARG A 258 21.85 -8.56 4.52
CA ARG A 258 22.05 -9.99 4.81
C ARG A 258 22.57 -10.71 3.58
N ARG A 259 23.38 -11.75 3.80
CA ARG A 259 24.00 -12.53 2.72
C ARG A 259 22.96 -13.16 1.81
N GLU A 260 21.87 -13.66 2.37
CA GLU A 260 20.79 -14.31 1.62
C GLU A 260 20.12 -13.33 0.65
N THR A 261 19.98 -12.06 1.04
CA THR A 261 19.46 -11.01 0.17
C THR A 261 20.44 -10.69 -0.97
N LEU A 262 21.74 -10.61 -0.67
CA LEU A 262 22.77 -10.38 -1.69
C LEU A 262 22.87 -11.55 -2.68
N ASP A 263 22.71 -12.79 -2.20
CA ASP A 263 22.68 -13.99 -3.05
C ASP A 263 21.49 -13.98 -4.00
N ALA A 264 20.27 -13.76 -3.46
CA ALA A 264 19.06 -13.71 -4.27
C ALA A 264 19.13 -12.61 -5.33
N TYR A 265 19.67 -11.43 -4.98
CA TYR A 265 19.85 -10.35 -5.95
C TYR A 265 20.94 -10.66 -6.98
N ALA A 266 22.04 -11.31 -6.59
CA ALA A 266 23.09 -11.72 -7.54
C ALA A 266 22.54 -12.71 -8.57
N GLU A 267 21.76 -13.71 -8.15
CA GLU A 267 21.11 -14.66 -9.06
C GLU A 267 20.11 -13.94 -9.98
N TYR A 268 19.26 -13.07 -9.42
CA TYR A 268 18.31 -12.27 -10.19
C TYR A 268 19.01 -11.40 -11.24
N ALA A 269 20.07 -10.68 -10.86
CA ALA A 269 20.76 -9.74 -11.75
C ALA A 269 21.53 -10.42 -12.89
N LEU A 270 21.91 -11.70 -12.73
CA LEU A 270 22.61 -12.48 -13.76
C LEU A 270 21.65 -13.26 -14.68
N THR A 271 20.40 -13.47 -14.25
CA THR A 271 19.42 -14.29 -15.00
C THR A 271 18.33 -13.46 -15.68
N GLU A 272 17.93 -12.33 -15.08
CA GLU A 272 16.86 -11.50 -15.62
C GLU A 272 17.37 -10.56 -16.73
N PRO A 273 16.61 -10.36 -17.82
CA PRO A 273 16.93 -9.36 -18.84
C PRO A 273 17.12 -7.96 -18.23
N ARG A 274 18.12 -7.23 -18.72
CA ARG A 274 18.37 -5.85 -18.28
C ARG A 274 17.20 -4.95 -18.72
N PRO A 275 16.76 -4.00 -17.88
CA PRO A 275 15.69 -3.08 -18.26
C PRO A 275 16.10 -2.25 -19.48
N GLU A 276 15.17 -2.10 -20.41
CA GLU A 276 15.37 -1.28 -21.60
C GLU A 276 15.42 0.20 -21.23
N LEU A 277 16.36 0.92 -21.84
CA LEU A 277 16.50 2.36 -21.71
C LEU A 277 16.02 3.00 -23.01
N SER A 278 15.28 4.10 -22.92
CA SER A 278 14.84 4.81 -24.13
C SER A 278 16.03 5.35 -24.92
N GLU A 279 15.94 5.37 -26.25
CA GLU A 279 17.01 5.89 -27.12
C GLU A 279 17.41 7.32 -26.74
N ALA A 280 16.44 8.17 -26.41
CA ALA A 280 16.68 9.54 -25.96
C ALA A 280 17.53 9.58 -24.66
N ALA A 281 17.29 8.67 -23.72
CA ALA A 281 18.09 8.58 -22.50
C ALA A 281 19.49 8.01 -22.77
N ILE A 282 19.62 7.04 -23.69
CA ILE A 282 20.92 6.54 -24.15
C ILE A 282 21.73 7.69 -24.78
N LEU A 283 21.16 8.39 -25.77
CA LEU A 283 21.81 9.50 -26.47
C LEU A 283 22.20 10.65 -25.53
N ALA A 284 21.41 10.91 -24.49
CA ALA A 284 21.75 11.89 -23.46
C ALA A 284 23.05 11.52 -22.70
N GLU A 285 23.27 10.23 -22.41
CA GLU A 285 24.51 9.77 -21.76
C GLU A 285 25.73 9.93 -22.67
N PHE A 286 25.61 9.58 -23.96
CA PHE A 286 26.67 9.78 -24.96
C PHE A 286 27.00 11.27 -25.16
N THR A 287 25.97 12.11 -25.24
CA THR A 287 26.12 13.57 -25.36
C THR A 287 26.83 14.17 -24.15
N GLN A 288 26.41 13.79 -22.93
CA GLN A 288 27.01 14.28 -21.70
C GLN A 288 28.49 13.92 -21.58
N SER A 289 28.86 12.71 -22.05
CA SER A 289 30.24 12.23 -21.98
C SER A 289 31.09 12.64 -23.19
N ALA A 290 30.49 13.32 -24.18
CA ALA A 290 31.12 13.64 -25.46
C ALA A 290 31.79 12.39 -26.07
N LEU A 291 31.00 11.34 -26.27
CA LEU A 291 31.41 10.10 -26.93
C LEU A 291 30.42 9.75 -28.05
N PRO A 292 30.91 9.14 -29.16
CA PRO A 292 30.04 8.75 -30.27
C PRO A 292 29.18 7.55 -29.89
N SER A 293 27.91 7.55 -30.30
CA SER A 293 27.00 6.42 -30.06
C SER A 293 27.05 5.38 -31.17
N SER A 294 27.49 5.73 -32.38
CA SER A 294 27.48 4.82 -33.54
C SER A 294 28.28 3.54 -33.32
N PRO A 295 29.52 3.55 -32.77
CA PRO A 295 30.27 2.30 -32.58
C PRO A 295 29.54 1.30 -31.69
N TYR A 296 28.95 1.79 -30.59
CA TYR A 296 28.15 0.97 -29.70
C TYR A 296 26.86 0.46 -30.38
N ALA A 297 26.19 1.30 -31.16
CA ALA A 297 24.98 0.92 -31.89
C ALA A 297 25.23 -0.22 -32.90
N TYR A 298 26.35 -0.17 -33.62
CA TYR A 298 26.77 -1.25 -34.54
C TYR A 298 27.24 -2.52 -33.82
N ALA A 299 27.78 -2.39 -32.61
CA ALA A 299 28.12 -3.56 -31.79
C ALA A 299 26.86 -4.31 -31.30
N LEU A 300 25.76 -3.60 -31.07
CA LEU A 300 24.47 -4.22 -30.73
C LEU A 300 23.80 -4.86 -31.95
N ASP A 301 23.85 -4.18 -33.10
CA ASP A 301 23.29 -4.65 -34.35
C ASP A 301 24.17 -4.21 -35.52
N ILE A 302 24.89 -5.17 -36.10
CA ILE A 302 25.82 -4.94 -37.20
C ILE A 302 25.12 -4.38 -38.46
N THR A 303 23.83 -4.65 -38.64
CA THR A 303 23.04 -4.09 -39.75
C THR A 303 22.65 -2.64 -39.50
N GLY A 304 22.56 -2.24 -38.23
CA GLY A 304 22.08 -0.94 -37.79
C GLY A 304 20.57 -0.72 -37.93
N GLU A 305 19.79 -1.73 -38.34
CA GLU A 305 18.34 -1.58 -38.56
C GLU A 305 17.60 -1.33 -37.25
N THR A 306 17.95 -2.06 -36.19
CA THR A 306 17.30 -1.94 -34.87
C THR A 306 17.86 -0.79 -34.03
N THR A 307 19.04 -0.28 -34.37
CA THR A 307 19.74 0.79 -33.65
C THR A 307 19.88 2.08 -34.46
N LEU A 308 19.11 2.21 -35.54
CA LEU A 308 19.18 3.34 -36.49
C LEU A 308 19.07 4.70 -35.79
N GLY A 309 18.18 4.83 -34.79
CA GLY A 309 18.02 6.05 -34.02
C GLY A 309 19.28 6.47 -33.27
N LEU A 310 20.08 5.52 -32.78
CA LEU A 310 21.36 5.79 -32.11
C LEU A 310 22.48 6.18 -33.09
N ILE A 311 22.37 5.74 -34.34
CA ILE A 311 23.36 6.02 -35.40
C ILE A 311 23.07 7.40 -36.01
N GLU A 312 21.83 7.67 -36.42
CA GLU A 312 21.45 8.94 -37.06
C GLU A 312 21.56 10.13 -36.11
N ALA A 313 21.29 9.91 -34.82
CA ALA A 313 21.35 10.96 -33.80
C ALA A 313 22.68 10.99 -33.03
N ASP A 314 23.76 10.41 -33.58
CA ASP A 314 25.06 10.39 -32.91
C ASP A 314 25.56 11.82 -32.59
N PRO A 315 25.83 12.13 -31.31
CA PRO A 315 26.19 13.49 -30.90
C PRO A 315 27.52 13.98 -31.49
N LEU A 316 28.39 13.07 -31.91
CA LEU A 316 29.68 13.37 -32.50
C LEU A 316 29.79 12.93 -33.97
N ALA A 317 28.65 12.69 -34.64
CA ALA A 317 28.61 12.44 -36.07
C ALA A 317 29.44 13.48 -36.83
N ASN A 318 30.36 13.02 -37.68
CA ASN A 318 31.23 13.86 -38.52
C ASN A 318 32.20 14.78 -37.75
N ARG A 319 32.56 14.45 -36.51
CA ARG A 319 33.63 15.14 -35.75
C ARG A 319 34.82 14.23 -35.56
N GLU A 320 36.02 14.81 -35.57
CA GLU A 320 37.22 14.11 -35.09
C GLU A 320 37.09 13.93 -33.57
N VAL A 321 37.08 12.68 -33.13
CA VAL A 321 36.98 12.31 -31.72
C VAL A 321 38.37 11.93 -31.24
N GLU A 322 38.80 12.51 -30.12
CA GLU A 322 40.05 12.08 -29.48
C GLU A 322 39.90 10.63 -28.99
N PRO A 323 40.82 9.72 -29.37
CA PRO A 323 40.71 8.32 -29.03
C PRO A 323 40.77 8.13 -27.51
N LEU A 324 39.86 7.31 -26.98
CA LEU A 324 39.74 7.00 -25.55
C LEU A 324 41.02 6.39 -24.97
N LEU A 325 41.63 5.51 -25.76
CA LEU A 325 42.86 4.78 -25.49
C LEU A 325 43.62 4.66 -26.81
N ASN A 326 44.94 4.60 -26.74
CA ASN A 326 45.72 4.26 -27.94
C ASN A 326 45.69 2.75 -28.21
N ASP A 327 46.06 2.34 -29.42
CA ASP A 327 45.97 0.94 -29.86
C ASP A 327 46.71 -0.03 -28.93
N GLN A 328 47.91 0.34 -28.46
CA GLN A 328 48.69 -0.49 -27.54
C GLN A 328 47.96 -0.71 -26.21
N GLN A 329 47.33 0.34 -25.67
CA GLN A 329 46.53 0.27 -24.46
C GLN A 329 45.27 -0.56 -24.68
N TRP A 330 44.62 -0.42 -25.84
CA TRP A 330 43.44 -1.20 -26.17
C TRP A 330 43.77 -2.69 -26.26
N VAL A 331 44.81 -3.07 -27.01
CA VAL A 331 45.26 -4.47 -27.12
C VAL A 331 45.60 -5.10 -25.75
N GLN A 332 46.10 -4.31 -24.80
CA GLN A 332 46.30 -4.80 -23.42
C GLN A 332 44.98 -5.12 -22.71
N LEU A 333 43.94 -4.31 -22.93
CA LEU A 333 42.59 -4.60 -22.41
C LEU A 333 41.90 -5.75 -23.14
N GLN A 334 42.16 -5.96 -24.43
CA GLN A 334 41.63 -7.12 -25.17
C GLN A 334 42.18 -8.45 -24.64
N ASN A 335 43.31 -8.44 -23.91
CA ASN A 335 43.85 -9.63 -23.25
C ASN A 335 43.61 -9.61 -21.73
N ILE A 336 42.60 -8.86 -21.25
CA ILE A 336 42.40 -8.69 -19.81
C ILE A 336 42.03 -9.98 -19.09
N CYS A 337 41.29 -10.87 -19.75
CA CYS A 337 40.87 -12.14 -19.17
C CYS A 337 41.76 -13.32 -19.58
N SER A 338 42.75 -13.13 -20.46
CA SER A 338 43.58 -14.22 -21.00
C SER A 338 44.42 -14.94 -19.95
#